data_AF-F7Y2H4-F1
#
_entry.id   AF-F7Y2H4-F1
#
_cell.length_a   1.000
_cell.length_b   1.000
_cell.length_c   1.000
_cell.angle_alpha   90.00
_cell.angle_beta   90.00
_cell.angle_gamma   90.00
#
_symmetry.space_group_name_H-M   'P 1'
#
loop_
_entity.id
_entity.type
_entity.pdbx_description
1 polymer ?
#
loop_
_entity_poly.entity_id
_entity_poly.type
_entity_poly.pdbx_seq_one_letter_code
_entity_poly.pdbx_strand_id
1 'polypeptide(L)'
;MTLFRFVIAAVLMSTLPAHGADRTIYLTFDDGPLSGTGNILDVLQASQVPATLFMVGMHAEASASNKMLVRRAKTMPLVTIGNHSYSHAYNHYRHFYGDTEGVVADMLKANAVLGLKPAVHARLPGRDVFRLPSMSKDDNSLGPAQAGREDPDYEFVAASGFYLYGWDHEWVR
;
A
#
# COMPACT_ATOMS: atom_id res chain seq x y z
N MET A 1 73.98 -20.61 -13.37
CA MET A 1 73.13 -19.55 -13.94
C MET A 1 71.72 -20.09 -14.06
N THR A 2 70.76 -19.30 -13.58
CA THR A 2 69.55 -19.67 -12.85
C THR A 2 68.42 -20.19 -13.75
N LEU A 3 67.80 -21.32 -13.37
CA LEU A 3 66.55 -21.83 -13.95
C LEU A 3 65.38 -20.95 -13.51
N PHE A 4 64.72 -20.24 -14.43
CA PHE A 4 63.45 -19.57 -14.17
C PHE A 4 62.29 -20.51 -14.53
N ARG A 5 61.63 -21.07 -13.51
CA ARG A 5 60.35 -21.76 -13.64
C ARG A 5 59.23 -20.71 -13.65
N PHE A 6 58.53 -20.58 -14.77
CA PHE A 6 57.26 -19.85 -14.82
C PHE A 6 56.16 -20.72 -14.21
N VAL A 7 55.68 -20.35 -13.03
CA VAL A 7 54.43 -20.87 -12.47
C VAL A 7 53.30 -19.98 -13.00
N ILE A 8 52.53 -20.48 -13.97
CA ILE A 8 51.27 -19.84 -14.37
C ILE A 8 50.26 -20.16 -13.28
N ALA A 9 49.97 -19.17 -12.42
CA ALA A 9 48.86 -19.24 -11.49
C ALA A 9 47.55 -19.13 -12.32
N ALA A 10 46.86 -20.26 -12.49
CA ALA A 10 45.51 -20.26 -13.01
C ALA A 10 44.59 -19.60 -11.98
N VAL A 11 44.23 -18.34 -12.22
CA VAL A 11 43.14 -17.68 -11.50
C VAL A 11 41.85 -18.31 -12.02
N LEU A 12 41.34 -19.32 -11.32
CA LEU A 12 39.95 -19.74 -11.46
C LEU A 12 39.08 -18.57 -10.98
N MET A 13 38.58 -17.76 -11.92
CA MET A 13 37.40 -16.95 -11.66
C MET A 13 36.22 -17.91 -11.44
N SER A 14 35.97 -18.25 -10.18
CA SER A 14 34.68 -18.80 -9.79
C SER A 14 33.63 -17.73 -10.08
N THR A 15 32.89 -17.87 -11.17
CA THR A 15 31.65 -17.13 -11.36
C THR A 15 30.70 -17.58 -10.25
N LEU A 16 30.62 -16.79 -9.17
CA LEU A 16 29.53 -16.96 -8.23
C LEU A 16 28.23 -16.77 -9.02
N PRO A 17 27.22 -17.64 -8.85
CA PRO A 17 25.92 -17.37 -9.44
C PRO A 17 25.47 -16.01 -8.91
N ALA A 18 25.15 -15.08 -9.81
CA ALA A 18 24.43 -13.88 -9.44
C ALA A 18 23.14 -14.37 -8.78
N HIS A 19 23.07 -14.31 -7.45
CA HIS A 19 21.81 -14.43 -6.74
C HIS A 19 20.99 -13.25 -7.24
N GLY A 20 20.07 -13.50 -8.18
CA GLY A 20 19.05 -12.52 -8.50
C GLY A 20 18.39 -12.18 -7.17
N ALA A 21 18.51 -10.93 -6.73
CA ALA A 21 17.87 -10.50 -5.49
C ALA A 21 16.42 -10.97 -5.52
N ASP A 22 15.97 -11.67 -4.48
CA ASP A 22 14.58 -12.08 -4.36
C ASP A 22 13.70 -10.84 -4.50
N ARG A 23 12.97 -10.74 -5.61
CA ARG A 23 12.07 -9.61 -5.87
C ARG A 23 10.70 -9.98 -5.33
N THR A 24 10.26 -9.27 -4.30
CA THR A 24 8.93 -9.44 -3.73
C THR A 24 7.95 -8.50 -4.42
N ILE A 25 6.79 -9.04 -4.83
CA ILE A 25 5.67 -8.26 -5.35
C ILE A 25 4.60 -8.20 -4.25
N TYR A 26 4.16 -7.00 -3.92
CA TYR A 26 3.03 -6.78 -3.03
C TYR A 26 1.80 -6.41 -3.86
N LEU A 27 0.85 -7.35 -3.98
CA LEU A 27 -0.42 -7.07 -4.64
C LEU A 27 -1.31 -6.27 -3.71
N THR A 28 -1.75 -5.10 -4.18
CA THR A 28 -2.67 -4.23 -3.45
C THR A 28 -3.87 -3.88 -4.31
N PHE A 29 -5.06 -3.88 -3.71
CA PHE A 29 -6.31 -3.48 -4.36
C PHE A 29 -6.97 -2.36 -3.57
N ASP A 30 -7.31 -1.27 -4.24
CA ASP A 30 -7.92 -0.10 -3.61
C ASP A 30 -9.45 -0.11 -3.85
N ASP A 31 -10.14 0.85 -3.23
CA ASP A 31 -11.57 1.16 -3.39
C ASP A 31 -12.59 0.09 -2.96
N GLY A 32 -12.17 -1.12 -2.61
CA GLY A 32 -13.08 -2.16 -2.14
C GLY A 32 -13.80 -1.80 -0.82
N PRO A 33 -14.82 -2.56 -0.39
CA PRO A 33 -15.45 -3.65 -1.14
C PRO A 33 -16.44 -3.12 -2.19
N LEU A 34 -16.33 -3.62 -3.41
CA LEU A 34 -17.25 -3.39 -4.53
C LEU A 34 -17.67 -4.73 -5.15
N SER A 35 -18.47 -4.71 -6.22
CA SER A 35 -18.97 -5.93 -6.87
C SER A 35 -17.86 -6.91 -7.29
N GLY A 36 -16.68 -6.40 -7.66
CA GLY A 36 -15.52 -7.21 -8.05
C GLY A 36 -14.75 -7.84 -6.87
N THR A 37 -14.96 -7.39 -5.63
CA THR A 37 -14.16 -7.85 -4.48
C THR A 37 -14.34 -9.34 -4.21
N GLY A 38 -15.54 -9.90 -4.42
CA GLY A 38 -15.77 -11.34 -4.26
C GLY A 38 -14.85 -12.18 -5.16
N ASN A 39 -14.74 -11.79 -6.44
CA ASN A 39 -13.90 -12.48 -7.41
C ASN A 39 -12.41 -12.39 -7.06
N ILE A 40 -11.96 -11.23 -6.55
CA ILE A 40 -10.58 -11.07 -6.06
C ILE A 40 -10.30 -12.06 -4.94
N LEU A 41 -11.20 -12.15 -3.94
CA LEU A 41 -11.05 -13.08 -2.83
C LEU A 41 -11.02 -14.55 -3.30
N ASP A 42 -11.86 -14.92 -4.27
CA ASP A 42 -11.87 -16.27 -4.86
C ASP A 42 -10.53 -16.59 -5.53
N VAL A 43 -9.98 -15.67 -6.34
CA VAL A 43 -8.72 -15.86 -7.06
C VAL A 43 -7.53 -15.94 -6.09
N LEU A 44 -7.48 -15.07 -5.08
CA LEU A 44 -6.41 -15.10 -4.06
C LEU A 44 -6.42 -16.43 -3.30
N GLN A 45 -7.61 -16.93 -2.95
CA GLN A 45 -7.76 -18.23 -2.30
C GLN A 45 -7.35 -19.38 -3.22
N ALA A 46 -7.78 -19.39 -4.48
CA ALA A 46 -7.42 -20.45 -5.43
C ALA A 46 -5.93 -20.46 -5.77
N SER A 47 -5.32 -19.27 -5.89
CA SER A 47 -3.92 -19.11 -6.30
C SER A 47 -2.95 -19.18 -5.12
N GLN A 48 -3.44 -19.17 -3.88
CA GLN A 48 -2.63 -19.10 -2.66
C GLN A 48 -1.67 -17.89 -2.65
N VAL A 49 -2.14 -16.74 -3.16
CA VAL A 49 -1.34 -15.51 -3.25
C VAL A 49 -1.80 -14.52 -2.18
N PRO A 50 -0.90 -13.97 -1.33
CA PRO A 50 -1.27 -12.94 -0.37
C PRO A 50 -1.47 -11.58 -1.04
N ALA A 51 -2.42 -10.79 -0.53
CA ALA A 51 -2.66 -9.43 -0.99
C ALA A 51 -3.16 -8.52 0.14
N THR A 52 -3.03 -7.21 -0.10
CA THR A 52 -3.63 -6.17 0.76
C THR A 52 -4.80 -5.53 0.03
N LEU A 53 -5.94 -5.40 0.70
CA LEU A 53 -7.10 -4.68 0.20
C LEU A 53 -7.25 -3.40 1.02
N PHE A 54 -6.92 -2.24 0.44
CA PHE A 54 -7.19 -0.94 1.04
C PHE A 54 -8.66 -0.59 0.79
N MET A 55 -9.48 -0.74 1.82
CA MET A 55 -10.93 -0.61 1.70
C MET A 55 -11.43 0.78 2.11
N VAL A 56 -12.45 1.25 1.41
CA VAL A 56 -13.17 2.50 1.69
C VAL A 56 -14.28 2.23 2.70
N GLY A 57 -14.31 3.02 3.77
CA GLY A 57 -15.28 2.84 4.87
C GLY A 57 -16.74 2.96 4.42
N MET A 58 -17.08 3.95 3.58
CA MET A 58 -18.43 4.08 3.02
C MET A 58 -18.85 2.82 2.24
N HIS A 59 -17.95 2.26 1.44
CA HIS A 59 -18.23 1.04 0.68
C HIS A 59 -18.43 -0.15 1.62
N ALA A 60 -17.62 -0.26 2.68
CA ALA A 60 -17.71 -1.34 3.66
C ALA A 60 -19.08 -1.44 4.35
N GLU A 61 -19.78 -0.31 4.55
CA GLU A 61 -21.08 -0.28 5.20
C GLU A 61 -22.28 -0.05 4.27
N ALA A 62 -22.05 0.20 2.98
CA ALA A 62 -23.07 0.55 2.00
C ALA A 62 -24.21 -0.49 1.88
N SER A 63 -23.94 -1.77 2.12
CA SER A 63 -24.93 -2.85 1.97
C SER A 63 -24.61 -4.06 2.85
N ALA A 64 -25.59 -4.96 3.00
CA ALA A 64 -25.38 -6.23 3.70
C ALA A 64 -24.35 -7.13 2.99
N SER A 65 -24.32 -7.12 1.65
CA SER A 65 -23.34 -7.87 0.86
C SER A 65 -21.93 -7.31 1.03
N ASN A 66 -21.76 -5.99 1.06
CA ASN A 66 -20.47 -5.36 1.29
C ASN A 66 -19.94 -5.67 2.69
N LYS A 67 -20.79 -5.59 3.72
CA LYS A 67 -20.44 -6.02 5.08
C LYS A 67 -20.04 -7.50 5.14
N MET A 68 -20.67 -8.36 4.33
CA MET A 68 -20.29 -9.77 4.22
C MET A 68 -18.91 -9.94 3.58
N LEU A 69 -18.59 -9.18 2.53
CA LEU A 69 -17.27 -9.21 1.88
C LEU A 69 -16.16 -8.78 2.84
N VAL A 70 -16.37 -7.74 3.65
CA VAL A 70 -15.41 -7.34 4.70
C VAL A 70 -15.19 -8.48 5.71
N ARG A 71 -16.27 -9.09 6.21
CA ARG A 71 -16.16 -10.23 7.14
C ARG A 71 -15.41 -11.41 6.51
N ARG A 72 -15.71 -11.74 5.25
CA ARG A 72 -15.02 -12.80 4.51
C ARG A 72 -13.54 -12.49 4.40
N ALA A 73 -13.17 -11.30 3.96
CA ALA A 73 -11.77 -10.87 3.84
C ALA A 73 -11.02 -10.97 5.18
N LYS A 74 -11.64 -10.58 6.30
CA LYS A 74 -11.06 -10.71 7.66
C LYS A 74 -10.75 -12.15 8.08
N THR A 75 -11.48 -13.12 7.55
CA THR A 75 -11.28 -14.54 7.89
C THR A 75 -10.24 -15.23 7.01
N MET A 76 -9.74 -14.57 5.96
CA MET A 76 -8.80 -15.16 5.03
C MET A 76 -7.35 -14.88 5.44
N PRO A 77 -6.52 -15.92 5.69
CA PRO A 77 -5.14 -15.72 6.15
C PRO A 77 -4.22 -15.05 5.12
N LEU A 78 -4.61 -15.07 3.84
CA LEU A 78 -3.86 -14.46 2.73
C LEU A 78 -4.23 -12.99 2.51
N VAL A 79 -5.19 -12.44 3.26
CA VAL A 79 -5.72 -11.10 3.02
C VAL A 79 -5.42 -10.20 4.20
N THR A 80 -4.73 -9.10 3.92
CA THR A 80 -4.61 -7.97 4.85
C THR A 80 -5.63 -6.90 4.44
N ILE A 81 -6.40 -6.39 5.39
CA ILE A 81 -7.29 -5.24 5.16
C ILE A 81 -6.56 -3.98 5.62
N GLY A 82 -6.39 -3.04 4.70
CA GLY A 82 -5.91 -1.70 4.97
C GLY A 82 -7.04 -0.67 4.91
N ASN A 83 -6.74 0.54 5.37
CA ASN A 83 -7.66 1.66 5.36
C ASN A 83 -7.43 2.55 4.13
N HIS A 84 -8.49 2.85 3.37
CA HIS A 84 -8.45 3.75 2.22
C HIS A 84 -9.32 5.00 2.40
N SER A 85 -9.34 5.55 3.61
CA SER A 85 -10.28 6.56 4.10
C SER A 85 -11.73 6.06 4.16
N TYR A 86 -12.59 6.85 4.81
CA TYR A 86 -14.02 6.58 4.85
C TYR A 86 -14.70 7.05 3.57
N SER A 87 -14.47 8.30 3.15
CA SER A 87 -15.21 8.93 2.06
C SER A 87 -14.58 8.76 0.69
N HIS A 88 -13.33 8.30 0.61
CA HIS A 88 -12.51 8.37 -0.59
C HIS A 88 -12.48 9.79 -1.18
N ALA A 89 -12.37 10.79 -0.29
CA ALA A 89 -12.46 12.22 -0.58
C ALA A 89 -13.73 12.68 -1.31
N TYR A 90 -14.77 11.82 -1.42
CA TYR A 90 -15.88 12.00 -2.36
C TYR A 90 -15.43 12.38 -3.79
N ASN A 91 -14.24 11.94 -4.20
CA ASN A 91 -13.59 12.34 -5.45
C ASN A 91 -13.31 13.86 -5.59
N HIS A 92 -13.27 14.59 -4.47
CA HIS A 92 -12.95 16.02 -4.39
C HIS A 92 -11.60 16.25 -3.70
N TYR A 93 -10.53 15.64 -4.22
CA TYR A 93 -9.21 15.58 -3.59
C TYR A 93 -8.63 16.94 -3.19
N ARG A 94 -8.78 17.98 -4.01
CA ARG A 94 -8.27 19.33 -3.68
C ARG A 94 -8.94 19.92 -2.44
N HIS A 95 -10.23 19.66 -2.25
CA HIS A 95 -10.95 20.13 -1.07
C HIS A 95 -10.61 19.27 0.15
N PHE A 96 -10.50 17.96 -0.06
CA PHE A 96 -10.16 17.02 0.99
C PHE A 96 -8.76 17.28 1.56
N TYR A 97 -7.73 17.38 0.70
CA TYR A 97 -6.36 17.71 1.08
C TYR A 97 -6.13 19.22 1.22
N GLY A 98 -6.96 19.83 2.06
CA GLY A 98 -6.81 21.20 2.55
C GLY A 98 -7.44 21.39 3.92
N ASP A 99 -7.86 20.29 4.54
CA ASP A 99 -8.54 20.20 5.83
C ASP A 99 -7.93 19.04 6.62
N THR A 100 -6.79 19.28 7.24
CA THR A 100 -6.00 18.25 7.95
C THR A 100 -6.80 17.52 9.01
N GLU A 101 -7.59 18.24 9.80
CA GLU A 101 -8.45 17.63 10.82
C GLU A 101 -9.54 16.76 10.17
N GLY A 102 -10.15 17.25 9.08
CA GLY A 102 -11.11 16.50 8.28
C GLY A 102 -10.53 15.21 7.70
N VAL A 103 -9.31 15.25 7.14
CA VAL A 103 -8.64 14.06 6.61
C VAL A 103 -8.40 13.03 7.71
N VAL A 104 -7.84 13.45 8.86
CA VAL A 104 -7.60 12.54 10.00
C VAL A 104 -8.92 11.95 10.51
N ALA A 105 -9.97 12.77 10.66
CA ALA A 105 -11.27 12.31 11.10
C ALA A 105 -11.88 11.28 10.13
N ASP A 106 -11.73 11.49 8.83
CA ASP A 106 -12.20 10.57 7.79
C ASP A 106 -11.46 9.23 7.85
N MET A 107 -10.13 9.25 8.02
CA MET A 107 -9.31 8.05 8.20
C MET A 107 -9.70 7.29 9.49
N LEU A 108 -9.90 7.99 10.61
CA LEU A 108 -10.33 7.38 11.88
C LEU A 108 -11.73 6.78 11.79
N LYS A 109 -12.65 7.42 11.07
CA LYS A 109 -13.98 6.88 10.80
C LYS A 109 -13.91 5.56 10.03
N ALA A 110 -13.03 5.46 9.03
CA ALA A 110 -12.80 4.20 8.34
C ALA A 110 -12.23 3.11 9.25
N ASN A 111 -11.32 3.44 10.18
CA ASN A 111 -10.85 2.47 11.17
C ASN A 111 -12.02 1.92 12.01
N ALA A 112 -12.93 2.78 12.46
CA ALA A 112 -14.09 2.35 13.23
C ALA A 112 -15.00 1.39 12.44
N VAL A 113 -15.31 1.74 11.19
CA VAL A 113 -16.18 0.93 10.30
C VAL A 113 -15.52 -0.40 9.94
N LEU A 114 -14.23 -0.37 9.61
CA LEU A 114 -13.45 -1.56 9.25
C LEU A 114 -13.00 -2.36 10.47
N GLY A 115 -13.18 -1.85 11.69
CA GLY A 115 -12.72 -2.48 12.93
C GLY A 115 -11.20 -2.63 13.02
N LEU A 116 -10.45 -1.64 12.51
CA LEU A 116 -8.98 -1.60 12.53
C LEU A 116 -8.50 -0.83 13.77
N LYS A 117 -7.35 -1.24 14.31
CA LYS A 117 -6.73 -0.61 15.49
C LYS A 117 -5.27 -0.25 15.19
N PRO A 118 -4.76 0.89 15.70
CA PRO A 118 -3.37 1.31 15.46
C PRO A 118 -2.31 0.28 15.89
N ALA A 119 -1.16 0.22 15.22
CA ALA A 119 -0.83 0.97 13.99
C ALA A 119 -1.55 0.40 12.77
N VAL A 120 -2.15 1.25 11.93
CA VAL A 120 -2.97 0.81 10.79
C VAL A 120 -2.23 1.01 9.47
N HIS A 121 -2.18 -0.04 8.65
CA HIS A 121 -1.77 0.09 7.25
C HIS A 121 -2.84 0.84 6.45
N ALA A 122 -2.45 1.92 5.81
CA ALA A 122 -3.37 2.76 5.06
C ALA A 122 -2.75 3.26 3.76
N ARG A 123 -3.64 3.65 2.85
CA ARG A 123 -3.29 4.35 1.62
C ARG A 123 -4.21 5.53 1.47
N LEU A 124 -3.65 6.68 1.12
CA LEU A 124 -4.44 7.89 0.93
C LEU A 124 -5.14 7.88 -0.45
N PRO A 125 -6.41 8.30 -0.53
CA PRO A 125 -7.14 8.42 -1.79
C PRO A 125 -6.40 9.24 -2.86
N GLY A 126 -5.96 8.58 -3.94
CA GLY A 126 -5.33 9.25 -5.08
C GLY A 126 -3.99 9.92 -4.78
N ARG A 127 -3.24 9.46 -3.76
CA ARG A 127 -1.90 9.98 -3.43
C ARG A 127 -0.87 8.88 -3.29
N ASP A 128 0.18 8.94 -4.11
CA ASP A 128 1.33 8.03 -4.07
C ASP A 128 2.35 8.48 -3.01
N VAL A 129 1.95 8.42 -1.74
CA VAL A 129 2.75 8.90 -0.61
C VAL A 129 3.13 7.75 0.31
N PHE A 130 4.40 7.71 0.70
CA PHE A 130 4.88 6.82 1.76
C PHE A 130 5.20 7.63 3.01
N ARG A 131 4.68 7.16 4.15
CA ARG A 131 5.06 7.59 5.50
C ARG A 131 5.14 6.36 6.40
N LEU A 132 6.34 5.78 6.44
CA LEU A 132 6.68 4.58 7.19
C LEU A 132 7.85 4.88 8.14
N PRO A 133 8.06 4.09 9.21
CA PRO A 133 9.14 4.34 10.17
C PRO A 133 10.55 4.43 9.56
N SER A 134 10.78 3.74 8.45
CA SER A 134 12.08 3.68 7.76
C SER A 134 12.06 4.28 6.36
N MET A 135 10.93 4.86 5.91
CA MET A 135 10.77 5.35 4.54
C MET A 135 9.77 6.50 4.45
N SER A 136 10.16 7.55 3.74
CA SER A 136 9.27 8.63 3.33
C SER A 136 9.44 8.90 1.83
N LYS A 137 8.33 9.07 1.11
CA LYS A 137 8.29 9.41 -0.32
C LYS A 137 7.08 10.28 -0.58
N ASP A 138 7.26 11.38 -1.31
CA ASP A 138 6.17 12.24 -1.75
C ASP A 138 5.64 11.85 -3.13
N ASP A 139 4.41 12.29 -3.41
CA ASP A 139 3.76 12.09 -4.70
C ASP A 139 4.35 13.05 -5.75
N ASN A 140 5.17 12.50 -6.65
CA ASN A 140 5.85 13.25 -7.69
C ASN A 140 4.94 13.66 -8.87
N SER A 141 3.67 13.25 -8.87
CA SER A 141 2.70 13.66 -9.90
C SER A 141 2.12 15.05 -9.65
N LEU A 142 2.28 15.60 -8.43
CA LEU A 142 1.74 16.88 -8.03
C LEU A 142 2.66 18.05 -8.40
N GLY A 143 2.08 19.20 -8.76
CA GLY A 143 2.83 20.44 -8.89
C GLY A 143 3.32 20.96 -7.51
N PRO A 144 4.47 21.68 -7.42
CA PRO A 144 5.08 22.06 -6.13
C PRO A 144 4.14 22.83 -5.19
N ALA A 145 3.32 23.72 -5.75
CA ALA A 145 2.35 24.48 -4.97
C ALA A 145 1.23 23.61 -4.39
N GLN A 146 0.87 22.52 -5.06
CA GLN A 146 -0.11 21.56 -4.56
C GLN A 146 0.51 20.66 -3.51
N ALA A 147 1.68 20.07 -3.78
CA ALA A 147 2.41 19.25 -2.82
C ALA A 147 2.55 19.97 -1.46
N GLY A 148 3.10 21.20 -1.46
CA GLY A 148 3.27 21.96 -0.22
C GLY A 148 1.99 22.35 0.52
N ARG A 149 0.81 22.30 -0.12
CA ARG A 149 -0.48 22.48 0.57
C ARG A 149 -0.99 21.21 1.22
N GLU A 150 -0.71 20.06 0.62
CA GLU A 150 -1.24 18.77 1.04
C GLU A 150 -0.29 18.02 1.98
N ASP A 151 1.01 18.34 1.97
CA ASP A 151 2.02 17.72 2.84
C ASP A 151 1.60 17.67 4.33
N PRO A 152 1.02 18.73 4.93
CA PRO A 152 0.56 18.66 6.32
C PRO A 152 -0.47 17.55 6.56
N ASP A 153 -1.37 17.31 5.61
CA ASP A 153 -2.40 16.28 5.74
C ASP A 153 -1.77 14.89 5.84
N TYR A 154 -0.70 14.65 5.07
CA TYR A 154 0.01 13.37 5.06
C TYR A 154 0.77 13.14 6.37
N GLU A 155 1.46 14.17 6.86
CA GLU A 155 2.21 14.12 8.13
C GLU A 155 1.28 13.90 9.32
N PHE A 156 0.16 14.63 9.39
CA PHE A 156 -0.78 14.51 10.51
C PHE A 156 -1.51 13.17 10.50
N VAL A 157 -1.84 12.62 9.34
CA VAL A 157 -2.37 11.25 9.25
C VAL A 157 -1.32 10.25 9.74
N ALA A 158 -0.07 10.34 9.30
CA ALA A 158 0.99 9.44 9.76
C ALA A 158 1.21 9.54 11.28
N ALA A 159 1.28 10.75 11.81
CA ALA A 159 1.40 11.04 13.24
C ALA A 159 0.21 10.52 14.06
N SER A 160 -0.96 10.34 13.42
CA SER A 160 -2.17 9.79 14.04
C SER A 160 -2.19 8.24 14.10
N GLY A 161 -1.05 7.58 13.84
CA GLY A 161 -0.89 6.13 14.00
C GLY A 161 -1.16 5.32 12.72
N PHE A 162 -1.00 5.94 11.56
CA PHE A 162 -1.16 5.29 10.26
C PHE A 162 0.20 5.10 9.58
N TYR A 163 0.38 3.93 8.98
CA TYR A 163 1.48 3.66 8.05
C TYR A 163 0.96 3.85 6.63
N LEU A 164 1.43 4.92 5.97
CA LEU A 164 0.98 5.27 4.63
C LEU A 164 1.85 4.57 3.58
N TYR A 165 1.20 3.85 2.67
CA TYR A 165 1.81 3.16 1.55
C TYR A 165 1.31 3.75 0.22
N GLY A 166 2.24 4.22 -0.60
CA GLY A 166 1.99 4.51 -2.02
C GLY A 166 2.13 3.24 -2.87
N TRP A 167 2.59 3.39 -4.11
CA TRP A 167 2.86 2.29 -5.05
C TRP A 167 4.08 2.57 -5.94
N ASP A 168 4.63 1.51 -6.54
CA ASP A 168 5.73 1.59 -7.51
C ASP A 168 5.25 1.40 -8.95
N HIS A 169 4.17 0.63 -9.13
CA HIS A 169 3.59 0.33 -10.42
C HIS A 169 2.06 0.28 -10.31
N GLU A 170 1.39 0.98 -11.23
CA GLU A 170 -0.05 0.92 -11.39
C GLU A 170 -0.37 0.08 -12.63
N TRP A 171 -1.24 -0.92 -12.47
CA TRP A 171 -1.63 -1.79 -13.58
C TRP A 171 -2.69 -1.11 -14.44
N VAL A 172 -2.22 -0.21 -15.32
CA VAL A 172 -3.04 0.44 -16.34
C VAL A 172 -3.25 -0.47 -17.55
N ARG A 173 -4.44 -0.44 -18.16
CA ARG A 173 -4.77 -1.15 -19.40
C ARG A 173 -4.41 -0.33 -20.63
#